data_AF-A0A497FGW9-F1
#
_entry.id   AF-A0A497FGW9-F1
#
_cell.length_a   1.000
_cell.length_b   1.000
_cell.length_c   1.000
_cell.angle_alpha   90.00
_cell.angle_beta   90.00
_cell.angle_gamma   90.00
#
_symmetry.space_group_name_H-M   'P 1'
#
loop_
_entity.id
_entity.type
_entity.pdbx_description
1 polymer ?
#
loop_
_entity_poly.entity_id
_entity_poly.type
_entity_poly.pdbx_seq_one_letter_code
_entity_poly.pdbx_strand_id
1 'polypeptide(L)'
;MVSKPHGGRLINRILSGEKRERIREEAKEIKVLEIPLDIGVDVENIAYGVFSPLEGFMTSDDYFSVLHNMRLNNDLPWTIPIT
;
A
#
# COMPACT_ATOMS: atom_id res chain seq x y z
N MET A 1 11.30 -23.23 -6.21
CA MET A 1 10.10 -23.01 -5.37
C MET A 1 9.98 -21.51 -5.16
N VAL A 2 8.83 -20.90 -5.47
CA VAL A 2 8.64 -19.45 -5.33
C VAL A 2 8.44 -19.13 -3.83
N SER A 3 9.07 -18.06 -3.34
CA SER A 3 8.89 -17.62 -1.95
C SER A 3 7.43 -17.21 -1.69
N LYS A 4 6.96 -17.42 -0.46
CA LYS A 4 5.65 -16.91 -0.06
C LYS A 4 5.70 -15.38 0.07
N PRO A 5 4.65 -14.65 -0.29
CA PRO A 5 4.55 -13.22 -0.01
C PRO A 5 4.71 -12.94 1.49
N HIS A 6 5.31 -11.79 1.82
CA HIS A 6 5.39 -11.33 3.20
C HIS A 6 3.99 -11.11 3.78
N GLY A 7 3.78 -11.51 5.03
CA GLY A 7 2.43 -11.58 5.64
C GLY A 7 1.52 -12.70 5.11
N GLY A 8 2.03 -13.60 4.27
CA GLY A 8 1.34 -14.82 3.85
C GLY A 8 0.35 -14.66 2.69
N ARG A 9 0.08 -13.42 2.25
CA ARG A 9 -0.81 -13.12 1.11
C ARG A 9 -0.26 -11.96 0.29
N LEU A 10 -0.29 -12.10 -1.03
CA LEU A 10 -0.01 -11.00 -1.95
C LEU A 10 -1.20 -10.04 -1.97
N ILE A 11 -0.95 -8.77 -1.68
CA ILE A 11 -1.96 -7.71 -1.75
C ILE A 11 -1.98 -7.14 -3.17
N ASN A 12 -2.93 -7.53 -4.01
CA ASN A 12 -3.14 -6.93 -5.32
C ASN A 12 -4.34 -5.99 -5.29
N ARG A 13 -4.10 -4.69 -5.51
CA ARG A 13 -5.14 -3.64 -5.51
C ARG A 13 -5.45 -3.09 -6.90
N ILE A 14 -4.92 -3.68 -7.97
CA ILE A 14 -5.25 -3.30 -9.34
C ILE A 14 -6.70 -3.66 -9.63
N LEU A 15 -7.50 -2.66 -9.98
CA LEU A 15 -8.89 -2.84 -10.34
C LEU A 15 -9.03 -3.27 -11.81
N SER A 16 -10.00 -4.14 -12.08
CA SER A 16 -10.35 -4.61 -13.42
C SER A 16 -11.86 -4.65 -13.62
N GLY A 17 -12.29 -4.73 -14.88
CA GLY A 17 -13.70 -4.83 -15.27
C GLY A 17 -14.56 -3.66 -14.79
N GLU A 18 -15.82 -3.96 -14.47
CA GLU A 18 -16.82 -2.95 -14.06
C GLU A 18 -16.41 -2.14 -12.82
N LYS A 19 -15.70 -2.76 -11.87
CA LYS A 19 -15.25 -2.09 -10.66
C LYS A 19 -14.27 -0.96 -10.96
N ARG A 20 -13.39 -1.14 -11.96
CA ARG A 20 -12.45 -0.11 -12.41
C ARG A 20 -13.20 1.09 -12.98
N GLU A 21 -14.17 0.85 -13.86
CA GLU A 21 -14.93 1.92 -14.50
C GLU A 21 -15.76 2.71 -13.48
N ARG A 22 -16.41 2.01 -12.54
CA ARG A 22 -17.16 2.66 -11.46
C ARG A 22 -16.28 3.58 -10.61
N ILE A 23 -15.15 3.08 -10.11
CA ILE A 23 -14.25 3.89 -9.27
C ILE A 23 -13.61 5.03 -10.08
N ARG A 24 -13.36 4.83 -11.38
CA ARG A 24 -12.87 5.91 -12.26
C ARG A 24 -13.89 7.04 -12.41
N GLU A 25 -15.18 6.72 -12.44
CA GLU A 25 -16.22 7.75 -12.46
C GLU A 25 -16.30 8.48 -11.11
N GLU A 26 -16.37 7.74 -10.00
CA GLU A 26 -16.38 8.31 -8.63
C GLU A 26 -15.15 9.21 -8.37
N ALA A 27 -13.98 8.83 -8.88
CA ALA A 27 -12.73 9.59 -8.71
C ALA A 27 -12.77 10.99 -9.31
N LYS A 28 -13.67 11.28 -10.25
CA LYS A 28 -13.84 12.64 -10.82
C LYS A 28 -14.41 13.64 -9.81
N GLU A 29 -15.12 13.14 -8.78
CA GLU A 29 -15.77 13.95 -7.76
C GLU A 29 -14.92 14.09 -6.48
N ILE A 30 -13.83 13.35 -6.39
CA ILE A 30 -12.94 13.34 -5.22
C ILE A 30 -11.83 14.36 -5.41
N LYS A 31 -11.36 14.95 -4.30
CA LYS A 31 -10.20 15.84 -4.30
C LYS A 31 -8.98 15.11 -4.86
N VAL A 32 -8.38 15.70 -5.90
CA VAL A 32 -7.12 15.25 -6.48
C VAL A 32 -5.94 15.91 -5.75
N LEU A 33 -4.90 15.13 -5.49
CA LEU A 33 -3.62 15.61 -4.97
C LEU A 33 -2.54 15.32 -6.01
N GLU A 34 -1.79 16.35 -6.40
CA GLU A 34 -0.57 16.14 -7.16
C GLU A 34 0.51 15.63 -6.21
N ILE A 35 1.19 14.56 -6.63
CA ILE A 35 2.21 13.90 -5.83
C ILE A 35 3.53 13.87 -6.61
N PRO A 36 4.68 13.93 -5.92
CA PRO A 36 5.98 13.74 -6.55
C PRO A 36 6.16 12.30 -7.04
N LEU A 37 7.16 12.09 -7.89
CA LEU A 37 7.39 10.81 -8.57
C LEU A 37 7.67 9.66 -7.61
N ASP A 38 8.44 9.91 -6.55
CA ASP A 38 8.76 8.94 -5.51
C ASP A 38 7.49 8.40 -4.80
N ILE A 39 6.59 9.30 -4.41
CA ILE A 39 5.29 8.90 -3.85
C ILE A 39 4.46 8.15 -4.89
N GLY A 40 4.52 8.54 -6.16
CA GLY A 40 3.89 7.80 -7.26
C GLY A 40 4.41 6.36 -7.38
N VAL A 41 5.72 6.16 -7.24
CA VAL A 41 6.35 4.83 -7.23
C VAL A 41 5.88 4.00 -6.03
N ASP A 42 5.74 4.62 -4.85
CA ASP A 42 5.20 3.94 -3.67
C ASP A 42 3.73 3.53 -3.85
N VAL A 43 2.90 4.37 -4.48
CA VAL A 43 1.52 4.02 -4.85
C VAL A 43 1.51 2.78 -5.76
N GLU A 44 2.37 2.72 -6.78
CA GLU A 44 2.48 1.55 -7.65
C GLU A 44 2.93 0.29 -6.90
N ASN A 45 3.96 0.41 -6.05
CA ASN A 45 4.46 -0.70 -5.24
C ASN A 45 3.39 -1.27 -4.29
N ILE A 46 2.57 -0.40 -3.69
CA ILE A 46 1.40 -0.80 -2.90
C ILE A 46 0.36 -1.47 -3.80
N ALA A 47 0.06 -0.88 -4.95
CA ALA A 47 -1.00 -1.37 -5.84
C ALA A 47 -0.72 -2.77 -6.39
N TYR A 48 0.52 -3.04 -6.78
CA TYR A 48 0.95 -4.34 -7.31
C TYR A 48 1.35 -5.36 -6.22
N GLY A 49 1.37 -4.94 -4.95
CA GLY A 49 1.67 -5.83 -3.83
C GLY A 49 3.15 -6.08 -3.58
N VAL A 50 4.04 -5.27 -4.17
CA VAL A 50 5.48 -5.26 -3.87
C VAL A 50 5.70 -5.02 -2.38
N PHE A 51 4.88 -4.15 -1.78
CA PHE A 51 4.89 -3.85 -0.35
C PHE A 51 3.92 -4.67 0.49
N SER A 52 3.48 -5.85 0.03
CA SER A 52 2.71 -6.77 0.88
C SER A 52 3.44 -6.96 2.23
N PRO A 53 2.76 -6.84 3.37
CA PRO A 53 1.32 -6.86 3.58
C PRO A 53 0.61 -5.50 3.54
N LEU A 54 1.30 -4.39 3.22
CA LEU A 54 0.70 -3.06 3.23
C LEU A 54 -0.47 -2.98 2.23
N GLU A 55 -1.57 -2.39 2.69
CA GLU A 55 -2.78 -2.17 1.89
C GLU A 55 -2.97 -0.69 1.49
N GLY A 56 -2.07 0.18 1.92
CA GLY A 56 -2.06 1.63 1.74
C GLY A 56 -0.82 2.23 2.39
N PHE A 57 -0.72 3.57 2.38
CA PHE A 57 0.26 4.29 3.20
C PHE A 57 0.02 4.01 4.68
N MET A 58 1.10 4.03 5.47
CA MET A 58 1.05 3.69 6.89
C MET A 58 0.15 4.65 7.67
N THR A 59 -0.66 4.09 8.55
CA THR A 59 -1.33 4.86 9.60
C THR A 59 -0.31 5.35 10.64
N SER A 60 -0.70 6.26 11.52
CA SER A 60 0.18 6.69 12.61
C SER A 60 0.62 5.51 13.50
N ASP A 61 -0.26 4.55 13.75
CA ASP A 61 0.05 3.38 14.57
C ASP A 61 1.11 2.49 13.90
N ASP A 62 0.96 2.22 12.60
CA ASP A 62 1.95 1.48 11.82
C ASP A 62 3.28 2.23 11.74
N TYR A 63 3.23 3.54 11.49
CA TYR A 63 4.40 4.40 11.40
C TYR A 63 5.23 4.39 12.70
N PHE A 64 4.59 4.63 13.85
CA PHE A 64 5.30 4.65 15.13
C PHE A 64 5.78 3.26 15.52
N SER A 65 5.03 2.20 15.21
CA SER A 65 5.49 0.84 15.44
C SER A 65 6.73 0.51 14.60
N VAL A 66 6.75 0.90 13.31
CA VAL A 66 7.92 0.69 12.45
C VAL A 66 9.12 1.49 12.95
N LEU A 67 8.90 2.74 13.31
CA LEU A 67 9.95 3.65 13.79
C LEU A 67 10.63 3.14 15.07
N HIS A 68 9.84 2.61 16.03
CA HIS A 68 10.35 2.22 17.34
C HIS A 68 10.65 0.73 17.47
N ASN A 69 9.92 -0.12 16.78
CA ASN A 69 9.96 -1.57 16.94
C ASN A 69 10.43 -2.31 15.69
N MET A 70 10.65 -1.62 14.56
CA MET A 70 11.01 -2.22 13.27
C MET A 70 9.99 -3.27 12.80
N ARG A 71 8.72 -3.04 13.15
CA ARG A 71 7.59 -3.93 12.87
C ARG A 71 6.33 -3.12 12.61
N LEU A 72 5.45 -3.62 11.76
CA LEU A 72 4.08 -3.13 11.64
C LEU A 72 3.31 -3.34 12.94
N ASN A 73 2.17 -2.68 13.09
CA ASN A 73 1.36 -2.79 14.31
C ASN A 73 0.82 -4.23 14.56
N ASN A 74 0.78 -5.06 13.51
CA ASN A 74 0.43 -6.48 13.60
C ASN A 74 1.64 -7.41 13.87
N ASP A 75 2.75 -6.86 14.37
CA ASP A 75 4.00 -7.55 14.71
C ASP A 75 4.79 -8.13 13.51
N LEU A 76 4.37 -7.89 12.27
CA LEU A 76 5.14 -8.31 11.10
C LEU A 76 6.41 -7.46 10.94
N PRO A 77 7.60 -8.06 10.71
CA PRO A 77 8.85 -7.32 10.47
C PRO A 77 8.72 -6.33 9.31
N TRP A 78 9.08 -5.07 9.55
CA TRP A 78 9.10 -4.01 8.54
C TRP A 78 9.90 -2.81 9.06
N THR A 79 10.93 -2.38 8.33
CA THR A 79 11.95 -1.49 8.89
C THR A 79 12.01 -0.10 8.25
N ILE A 80 11.17 0.18 7.26
CA ILE A 80 11.21 1.43 6.48
C ILE A 80 9.81 2.04 6.44
N PRO A 81 9.58 3.24 7.00
CA PRO A 81 8.28 3.91 6.90
C PRO A 81 7.87 4.17 5.44
N ILE A 82 6.59 3.95 5.12
CA ILE A 82 5.99 4.27 3.81
C ILE A 82 4.80 5.21 4.07
N THR A 83 4.97 6.50 3.76
CA THR A 83 4.04 7.59 4.17
C THR A 83 3.81 8.62 3.08
#